data_AF-A0A2H6ER32-F1
#
_entry.id   AF-A0A2H6ER32-F1
#
_cell.length_a   1.000
_cell.length_b   1.000
_cell.length_c   1.000
_cell.angle_alpha   90.00
_cell.angle_beta   90.00
_cell.angle_gamma   90.00
#
_symmetry.space_group_name_H-M   'P 1'
#
loop_
_entity.id
_entity.type
_entity.pdbx_description
1 polymer ?
#
loop_
_entity_poly.entity_id
_entity_poly.type
_entity_poly.pdbx_seq_one_letter_code
_entity_poly.pdbx_strand_id
1 'polypeptide(L)'
;MPNRKTWLLILIIVVLNQVIFPQSNIKRLKSQINLFYRCDVVGEKINYSEILLNKSQLDDIVKKIAALNLESFSGNEEKAYWINLYNLLVIKSIVENYPVNSPLDINGMFNSIKHKVGKEELTLNEIEKDKLIRKFQDPGIHFAIVCEAVSCPPIIDKAYEASNLNNQLDERAKAVINNSKHVKVNYDDKTVHLNEIFKWYKNDFVKKKGSILSFINQYRIHKIPDDFTIKYITYNWELNDYNSNEKLTEHSLLQAYTPSALFNKGEYELKVFNNLYTQTAFFNDGNEKIDLNTISTFFTSSVSFLYGYPNKLNIGVEFWIKSVRNDYTGSSPFPLFNFESKSFGRTVLSHIGPKIKFAPFNKGLLRKASIQSTFLIPIARDLEGTNNSPFVAYDPFIFLNQFYYDTEITSKFSFFSEIAAWYRIDRNFNGKSNRFELPVKLFISWYPTDMLTIYASNEFAYQW
;
A
#
# COMPACT_ATOMS: atom_id res chain seq x y z
N MET A 1 36.61 -45.95 26.94
CA MET A 1 36.83 -46.37 25.52
C MET A 1 35.59 -47.10 25.03
N PRO A 2 35.29 -47.11 23.73
CA PRO A 2 35.34 -46.02 22.75
C PRO A 2 33.93 -45.36 22.73
N ASN A 3 33.28 -44.85 21.67
CA ASN A 3 33.67 -44.51 20.30
C ASN A 3 32.90 -43.24 19.82
N ARG A 4 33.17 -42.76 18.60
CA ARG A 4 32.54 -41.60 17.95
C ARG A 4 31.41 -41.99 16.98
N LYS A 5 30.43 -41.10 16.80
CA LYS A 5 29.84 -40.79 15.47
C LYS A 5 29.10 -39.45 15.46
N THR A 6 29.60 -38.53 14.61
CA THR A 6 28.88 -37.44 13.93
C THR A 6 27.97 -36.50 14.73
N TRP A 7 28.56 -35.46 15.31
CA TRP A 7 27.98 -34.10 15.30
C TRP A 7 29.03 -33.11 14.82
N LEU A 8 29.04 -32.86 13.51
CA LEU A 8 29.90 -31.88 12.85
C LEU A 8 29.22 -31.43 11.55
N LEU A 9 28.13 -30.68 11.69
CA LEU A 9 27.53 -29.96 10.57
C LEU A 9 27.91 -28.49 10.72
N ILE A 10 28.93 -28.13 9.94
CA ILE A 10 29.62 -26.86 9.96
C ILE A 10 28.68 -25.77 9.43
N LEU A 11 28.25 -24.85 10.28
CA LEU A 11 27.52 -23.66 9.86
C LEU A 11 28.50 -22.58 9.38
N ILE A 12 29.15 -22.83 8.23
CA ILE A 12 29.88 -21.78 7.51
C ILE A 12 28.84 -20.77 6.98
N ILE A 13 28.64 -19.69 7.75
CA ILE A 13 28.08 -18.46 7.21
C ILE A 13 29.22 -17.78 6.45
N VAL A 14 29.26 -17.99 5.14
CA VAL A 14 30.08 -17.15 4.26
C VAL A 14 29.47 -15.76 4.27
N VAL A 15 30.03 -14.85 5.08
CA VAL A 15 29.78 -13.42 4.92
C VAL A 15 30.54 -12.96 3.66
N LEU A 16 29.90 -13.17 2.50
CA LEU A 16 30.29 -12.56 1.24
C LEU A 16 30.02 -11.06 1.37
N ASN A 17 31.03 -10.33 1.87
CA ASN A 17 31.13 -8.89 1.71
C ASN A 17 31.21 -8.58 0.21
N GLN A 18 30.05 -8.34 -0.41
CA GLN A 18 30.02 -7.80 -1.76
C GLN A 18 30.56 -6.38 -1.71
N VAL A 19 31.67 -6.15 -2.42
CA VAL A 19 32.15 -4.81 -2.75
C VAL A 19 31.07 -4.14 -3.59
N ILE A 20 30.35 -3.18 -2.99
CA ILE A 20 29.22 -2.50 -3.62
C ILE A 20 29.76 -1.55 -4.71
N PHE A 21 29.59 -1.94 -5.97
CA PHE A 21 29.88 -1.07 -7.11
C PHE A 21 29.01 0.20 -7.07
N PRO A 22 29.57 1.41 -7.24
CA PRO A 22 28.82 2.68 -7.13
C PRO A 22 27.58 2.76 -8.03
N GLN A 23 27.61 2.14 -9.22
CA GLN A 23 26.49 2.11 -10.16
C GLN A 23 25.25 1.37 -9.63
N SER A 24 25.43 0.38 -8.74
CA SER A 24 24.30 -0.37 -8.15
C SER A 24 23.44 0.50 -7.23
N ASN A 25 24.05 1.44 -6.51
CA ASN A 25 23.36 2.35 -5.60
C ASN A 25 22.50 3.38 -6.35
N ILE A 26 22.98 3.95 -7.46
CA ILE A 26 22.19 4.87 -8.29
C ILE A 26 21.00 4.13 -8.92
N LYS A 27 21.19 2.89 -9.43
CA LYS A 27 20.09 2.08 -9.98
C LYS A 27 19.05 1.72 -8.91
N ARG A 28 19.48 1.41 -7.68
CA ARG A 28 18.59 1.16 -6.54
C ARG A 28 17.82 2.42 -6.13
N LEU A 29 18.49 3.58 -6.03
CA LEU A 29 17.86 4.86 -5.71
C LEU A 29 16.83 5.27 -6.76
N LYS A 30 17.15 5.16 -8.06
CA LYS A 30 16.17 5.34 -9.15
C LYS A 30 14.95 4.43 -8.98
N SER A 31 15.16 3.18 -8.58
CA SER A 31 14.06 2.24 -8.30
C SER A 31 13.23 2.65 -7.08
N GLN A 32 13.84 3.21 -6.02
CA GLN A 32 13.10 3.76 -4.87
C GLN A 32 12.26 4.99 -5.27
N ILE A 33 12.82 5.92 -6.06
CA ILE A 33 12.11 7.12 -6.54
C ILE A 33 10.96 6.73 -7.49
N ASN A 34 11.19 5.77 -8.40
CA ASN A 34 10.15 5.22 -9.27
C ASN A 34 9.03 4.50 -8.50
N LEU A 35 9.32 3.91 -7.33
CA LEU A 35 8.30 3.30 -6.49
C LEU A 35 7.48 4.35 -5.73
N PHE A 36 8.15 5.35 -5.15
CA PHE A 36 7.51 6.50 -4.49
C PHE A 36 6.49 7.18 -5.41
N TYR A 37 6.91 7.65 -6.59
CA TYR A 37 5.98 8.32 -7.52
C TYR A 37 4.84 7.42 -8.03
N ARG A 38 4.95 6.08 -7.97
CA ARG A 38 3.87 5.17 -8.37
C ARG A 38 2.87 4.84 -7.27
N CYS A 39 3.29 4.93 -6.01
CA CYS A 39 2.41 4.69 -4.86
C CYS A 39 1.65 5.96 -4.49
N ASP A 40 2.35 7.10 -4.53
CA ASP A 40 1.91 8.30 -3.84
C ASP A 40 1.31 9.38 -4.78
N VAL A 41 1.46 9.23 -6.10
CA VAL A 41 0.81 10.09 -7.12
C VAL A 41 -0.45 9.40 -7.64
N VAL A 42 -1.61 10.03 -7.45
CA VAL A 42 -2.91 9.53 -7.91
C VAL A 42 -3.48 10.47 -8.97
N GLY A 43 -3.21 10.14 -10.24
CA GLY A 43 -3.60 10.96 -11.39
C GLY A 43 -2.71 12.20 -11.52
N GLU A 44 -3.30 13.39 -11.36
CA GLU A 44 -2.57 14.69 -11.40
C GLU A 44 -2.27 15.24 -9.99
N LYS A 45 -2.55 14.47 -8.93
CA LYS A 45 -2.54 14.89 -7.52
C LYS A 45 -1.66 13.97 -6.65
N ILE A 46 -1.24 14.44 -5.47
CA ILE A 46 -0.39 13.70 -4.52
C ILE A 46 -1.20 13.29 -3.29
N ASN A 47 -1.03 12.05 -2.81
CA ASN A 47 -1.65 11.54 -1.59
C ASN A 47 -0.74 11.80 -0.37
N TYR A 48 -0.77 13.03 0.14
CA TYR A 48 0.10 13.45 1.26
C TYR A 48 -0.13 12.65 2.55
N SER A 49 -1.36 12.19 2.81
CA SER A 49 -1.67 11.30 3.93
C SER A 49 -0.92 9.97 3.88
N GLU A 50 -0.80 9.33 2.71
CA GLU A 50 -0.06 8.06 2.58
C GLU A 50 1.46 8.29 2.76
N ILE A 51 1.98 9.40 2.23
CA ILE A 51 3.38 9.78 2.40
C ILE A 51 3.70 10.04 3.88
N LEU A 52 2.74 10.58 4.65
CA LEU A 52 2.91 10.80 6.09
C LEU A 52 3.03 9.48 6.88
N LEU A 53 2.20 8.48 6.56
CA LEU A 53 2.32 7.13 7.16
C LEU A 53 3.71 6.52 6.92
N ASN A 54 4.31 6.82 5.76
CA ASN A 54 5.61 6.30 5.33
C ASN A 54 6.72 7.36 5.28
N LYS A 55 6.66 8.43 6.09
CA LYS A 55 7.56 9.60 6.00
C LYS A 55 9.05 9.25 5.96
N SER A 56 9.47 8.23 6.71
CA SER A 56 10.87 7.75 6.73
C SER A 56 11.38 7.27 5.38
N GLN A 57 10.52 6.80 4.48
CA GLN A 57 10.87 6.41 3.11
C GLN A 57 11.24 7.63 2.27
N LEU A 58 10.45 8.71 2.35
CA LEU A 58 10.76 9.97 1.67
C LEU A 58 12.06 10.58 2.21
N ASP A 59 12.25 10.58 3.53
CA ASP A 59 13.48 11.06 4.16
C ASP A 59 14.73 10.26 3.74
N ASP A 60 14.65 8.93 3.67
CA ASP A 60 15.72 8.07 3.14
C ASP A 60 16.04 8.38 1.67
N ILE A 61 15.01 8.53 0.83
CA ILE A 61 15.15 8.87 -0.58
C ILE A 61 15.83 10.24 -0.75
N VAL A 62 15.30 11.28 -0.09
CA VAL A 62 15.84 12.66 -0.13
C VAL A 62 17.29 12.68 0.34
N LYS A 63 17.59 12.02 1.48
CA LYS A 63 18.96 11.93 2.02
C LYS A 63 19.93 11.25 1.05
N LYS A 64 19.49 10.20 0.35
CA LYS A 64 20.30 9.48 -0.64
C LYS A 64 20.55 10.29 -1.91
N ILE A 65 19.53 10.94 -2.48
CA ILE A 65 19.71 11.77 -3.68
C ILE A 65 20.56 13.00 -3.35
N ALA A 66 20.30 13.69 -2.24
CA ALA A 66 21.09 14.84 -1.80
C ALA A 66 22.57 14.52 -1.49
N ALA A 67 22.93 13.25 -1.30
CA ALA A 67 24.30 12.80 -1.03
C ALA A 67 25.07 12.30 -2.26
N LEU A 68 24.50 12.37 -3.48
CA LEU A 68 25.21 11.95 -4.71
C LEU A 68 26.36 12.91 -5.07
N ASN A 69 27.47 12.37 -5.58
CA ASN A 69 28.57 13.19 -6.07
C ASN A 69 28.30 13.70 -7.49
N LEU A 70 28.03 15.00 -7.61
CA LEU A 70 27.72 15.70 -8.85
C LEU A 70 28.93 15.99 -9.74
N GLU A 71 30.16 15.86 -9.24
CA GLU A 71 31.39 16.05 -10.03
C GLU A 71 31.45 15.11 -11.25
N SER A 72 30.73 13.99 -11.20
CA SER A 72 30.65 12.98 -12.27
C SER A 72 29.49 13.18 -13.25
N PHE A 73 28.55 14.08 -12.99
CA PHE A 73 27.33 14.22 -13.79
C PHE A 73 27.48 15.35 -14.82
N SER A 74 26.98 15.12 -16.04
CA SER A 74 26.98 16.15 -17.08
C SER A 74 25.71 16.14 -17.94
N GLY A 75 25.39 17.28 -18.55
CA GLY A 75 24.26 17.41 -19.47
C GLY A 75 22.93 16.91 -18.88
N ASN A 76 22.34 15.90 -19.52
CA ASN A 76 21.06 15.33 -19.10
C ASN A 76 21.12 14.54 -17.78
N GLU A 77 22.29 14.06 -17.33
CA GLU A 77 22.41 13.40 -16.02
C GLU A 77 22.22 14.41 -14.90
N GLU A 78 22.88 15.57 -15.03
CA GLU A 78 22.76 16.64 -14.07
C GLU A 78 21.38 17.30 -14.11
N LYS A 79 20.81 17.53 -15.31
CA LYS A 79 19.44 18.06 -15.45
C LYS A 79 18.40 17.11 -14.81
N ALA A 80 18.47 15.81 -15.11
CA ALA A 80 17.57 14.83 -14.51
C ALA A 80 17.74 14.75 -12.98
N TYR A 81 18.97 14.83 -12.47
CA TYR A 81 19.24 14.90 -11.04
C TYR A 81 18.52 16.09 -10.39
N TRP A 82 18.73 17.31 -10.89
CA TRP A 82 18.17 18.51 -10.27
C TRP A 82 16.64 18.56 -10.33
N ILE A 83 16.00 18.08 -11.41
CA ILE A 83 14.53 17.99 -11.48
C ILE A 83 13.99 17.01 -10.44
N ASN A 84 14.57 15.81 -10.35
CA ASN A 84 14.14 14.80 -9.37
C ASN A 84 14.33 15.30 -7.93
N LEU A 85 15.48 15.91 -7.63
CA LEU A 85 15.78 16.45 -6.31
C LEU A 85 14.82 17.58 -5.95
N TYR A 86 14.59 18.55 -6.85
CA TYR A 86 13.67 19.66 -6.61
C TYR A 86 12.29 19.13 -6.22
N ASN A 87 11.68 18.29 -7.08
CA ASN A 87 10.33 17.75 -6.81
C ASN A 87 10.25 16.99 -5.47
N LEU A 88 11.25 16.15 -5.16
CA LEU A 88 11.31 15.44 -3.87
C LEU A 88 11.43 16.38 -2.67
N LEU A 89 12.18 17.49 -2.79
CA LEU A 89 12.30 18.51 -1.74
C LEU A 89 11.01 19.34 -1.58
N VAL A 90 10.32 19.67 -2.68
CA VAL A 90 9.01 20.35 -2.61
C VAL A 90 7.99 19.46 -1.88
N ILE A 91 7.85 18.19 -2.28
CA ILE A 91 6.96 17.22 -1.62
C ILE A 91 7.32 17.06 -0.14
N LYS A 92 8.62 16.91 0.19
CA LYS A 92 9.08 16.82 1.58
C LYS A 92 8.71 18.06 2.39
N SER A 93 8.88 19.26 1.83
CA SER A 93 8.51 20.52 2.51
C SER A 93 7.00 20.60 2.79
N ILE A 94 6.13 20.10 1.89
CA ILE A 94 4.71 19.94 2.19
C ILE A 94 4.53 18.96 3.37
N VAL A 95 5.06 17.74 3.26
CA VAL A 95 4.93 16.67 4.28
C VAL A 95 5.48 17.07 5.66
N GLU A 96 6.47 17.97 5.73
CA GLU A 96 7.00 18.49 6.99
C GLU A 96 6.11 19.55 7.67
N ASN A 97 5.21 20.20 6.92
CA ASN A 97 4.33 21.26 7.43
C ASN A 97 2.84 20.90 7.40
N TYR A 98 2.49 19.76 6.81
CA TYR A 98 1.12 19.33 6.57
C TYR A 98 0.33 19.08 7.88
N PRO A 99 -0.98 19.41 7.95
CA PRO A 99 -1.83 19.92 6.87
C PRO A 99 -1.61 21.41 6.55
N VAL A 100 -1.54 21.72 5.26
CA VAL A 100 -1.52 23.09 4.71
C VAL A 100 -2.54 23.21 3.59
N ASN A 101 -3.12 24.39 3.39
CA ASN A 101 -4.09 24.62 2.32
C ASN A 101 -3.40 25.05 1.01
N SER A 102 -2.21 25.64 1.11
CA SER A 102 -1.40 26.12 -0.02
C SER A 102 0.10 25.96 0.28
N PRO A 103 0.94 25.66 -0.74
CA PRO A 103 2.40 25.75 -0.63
C PRO A 103 2.88 27.17 -0.25
N LEU A 104 2.07 28.21 -0.49
CA LEU A 104 2.39 29.59 -0.09
C LEU A 104 2.14 29.86 1.41
N ASP A 105 1.40 29.00 2.11
CA ASP A 105 1.18 29.12 3.56
C ASP A 105 2.46 28.78 4.35
N ILE A 106 3.38 28.01 3.74
CA ILE A 106 4.65 27.60 4.35
C ILE A 106 5.66 28.74 4.21
N ASN A 107 5.76 29.55 5.26
CA ASN A 107 6.55 30.78 5.26
C ASN A 107 8.03 30.51 4.96
N GLY A 108 8.55 31.13 3.89
CA GLY A 108 9.93 30.97 3.45
C GLY A 108 10.27 29.67 2.70
N MET A 109 9.30 28.78 2.43
CA MET A 109 9.51 27.48 1.76
C MET A 109 10.42 27.57 0.53
N PHE A 110 10.10 28.46 -0.42
CA PHE A 110 10.85 28.55 -1.66
C PHE A 110 12.14 29.36 -1.56
N ASN A 111 12.22 30.35 -0.66
CA ASN A 111 13.22 31.44 -0.72
C ASN A 111 14.10 31.57 0.53
N SER A 112 13.85 30.82 1.59
CA SER A 112 14.52 31.01 2.90
C SER A 112 14.86 29.70 3.60
N ILE A 113 14.02 28.67 3.49
CA ILE A 113 14.36 27.32 3.96
C ILE A 113 15.45 26.75 3.06
N LYS A 114 16.56 26.32 3.67
CA LYS A 114 17.70 25.73 2.97
C LYS A 114 17.72 24.21 3.13
N HIS A 115 18.01 23.52 2.05
CA HIS A 115 18.22 22.09 2.00
C HIS A 115 19.69 21.79 1.74
N LYS A 116 20.26 20.87 2.52
CA LYS A 116 21.65 20.44 2.35
C LYS A 116 21.76 19.49 1.16
N VAL A 117 22.53 19.89 0.15
CA VAL A 117 22.76 19.12 -1.09
C VAL A 117 24.28 18.97 -1.28
N GLY A 118 24.80 17.79 -1.00
CA GLY A 118 26.23 17.52 -0.93
C GLY A 118 26.92 18.41 0.12
N LYS A 119 27.68 19.39 -0.36
CA LYS A 119 28.39 20.41 0.45
C LYS A 119 27.71 21.78 0.45
N GLU A 120 26.68 21.98 -0.38
CA GLU A 120 25.96 23.24 -0.51
C GLU A 120 24.68 23.24 0.36
N GLU A 121 24.22 24.43 0.73
CA GLU A 121 22.90 24.65 1.33
C GLU A 121 22.09 25.59 0.45
N LEU A 122 21.05 25.04 -0.18
CA LEU A 122 20.29 25.68 -1.26
C LEU A 122 18.80 25.75 -0.92
N THR A 123 18.20 26.89 -1.18
CA THR A 123 16.73 27.06 -1.25
C THR A 123 16.17 26.41 -2.52
N LEU A 124 14.88 26.07 -2.53
CA LEU A 124 14.21 25.57 -3.73
C LEU A 124 14.35 26.55 -4.91
N ASN A 125 14.22 27.85 -4.65
CA ASN A 125 14.36 28.92 -5.65
C ASN A 125 15.79 29.01 -6.24
N GLU A 126 16.84 28.76 -5.47
CA GLU A 126 18.23 28.65 -5.98
C GLU A 126 18.41 27.39 -6.85
N ILE A 127 17.82 26.25 -6.46
CA ILE A 127 17.83 25.02 -7.28
C ILE A 127 17.11 25.27 -8.62
N GLU A 128 15.92 25.88 -8.59
CA GLU A 128 15.17 26.25 -9.79
C GLU A 128 15.93 27.24 -10.67
N LYS A 129 16.27 28.42 -10.15
CA LYS A 129 16.79 29.51 -11.01
C LYS A 129 18.23 29.28 -11.42
N ASP A 130 19.08 28.78 -10.51
CA ASP A 130 20.53 28.74 -10.74
C ASP A 130 20.98 27.39 -11.26
N LYS A 131 20.53 26.29 -10.64
CA LYS A 131 20.94 24.93 -11.03
C LYS A 131 20.16 24.38 -12.22
N LEU A 132 18.90 24.79 -12.41
CA LEU A 132 18.05 24.36 -13.53
C LEU A 132 17.93 25.40 -14.65
N ILE A 133 17.16 26.46 -14.45
CA ILE A 133 16.70 27.35 -15.55
C ILE A 133 17.86 28.11 -16.20
N ARG A 134 18.69 28.82 -15.43
CA ARG A 134 19.82 29.58 -15.99
C ARG A 134 20.88 28.68 -16.63
N LYS A 135 21.13 27.51 -16.03
CA LYS A 135 22.17 26.56 -16.46
C LYS A 135 21.80 25.85 -17.76
N PHE A 136 20.57 25.33 -17.88
CA PHE A 136 20.17 24.53 -19.05
C PHE A 136 19.41 25.31 -20.12
N GLN A 137 18.83 26.47 -19.79
CA GLN A 137 18.07 27.35 -20.72
C GLN A 137 17.01 26.59 -21.53
N ASP A 138 16.32 25.69 -20.85
CA ASP A 138 15.38 24.74 -21.43
C ASP A 138 13.96 24.97 -20.85
N PRO A 139 13.06 25.64 -21.59
CA PRO A 139 11.71 25.94 -21.09
C PRO A 139 10.85 24.69 -20.85
N GLY A 140 11.28 23.50 -21.30
CA GLY A 140 10.61 22.24 -20.95
C GLY A 140 10.64 21.93 -19.46
N ILE A 141 11.65 22.45 -18.73
CA ILE A 141 11.80 22.27 -17.28
C ILE A 141 10.59 22.82 -16.52
N HIS A 142 10.01 23.94 -16.98
CA HIS A 142 8.82 24.57 -16.38
C HIS A 142 7.58 23.66 -16.35
N PHE A 143 7.53 22.61 -17.18
CA PHE A 143 6.43 21.61 -17.18
C PHE A 143 6.77 20.33 -16.41
N ALA A 144 7.97 20.26 -15.83
CA ALA A 144 8.57 19.08 -15.22
C ALA A 144 8.90 19.26 -13.72
N ILE A 145 9.18 20.50 -13.29
CA ILE A 145 9.22 20.88 -11.88
C ILE A 145 7.83 21.26 -11.38
N VAL A 146 7.54 20.97 -10.11
CA VAL A 146 6.22 21.23 -9.51
C VAL A 146 6.31 22.08 -8.24
N CYS A 147 5.32 22.94 -8.03
CA CYS A 147 5.14 23.75 -6.82
C CYS A 147 3.98 23.27 -5.94
N GLU A 148 3.38 22.12 -6.26
CA GLU A 148 2.27 21.47 -5.54
C GLU A 148 0.96 22.26 -5.42
N ALA A 149 0.77 23.27 -6.27
CA ALA A 149 -0.51 23.94 -6.45
C ALA A 149 -1.43 23.17 -7.42
N VAL A 150 -2.76 23.28 -7.26
CA VAL A 150 -3.78 22.69 -8.16
C VAL A 150 -3.61 23.13 -9.63
N SER A 151 -3.11 24.35 -9.87
CA SER A 151 -2.84 24.85 -11.24
C SER A 151 -1.46 24.52 -11.80
N CYS A 152 -0.64 23.77 -11.05
CA CYS A 152 0.68 23.34 -11.46
C CYS A 152 0.62 22.30 -12.60
N PRO A 153 1.62 22.22 -13.50
CA PRO A 153 1.80 21.05 -14.35
C PRO A 153 1.73 19.74 -13.54
N PRO A 154 0.94 18.73 -13.96
CA PRO A 154 0.82 17.48 -13.21
C PRO A 154 2.17 16.82 -12.93
N ILE A 155 2.41 16.29 -11.73
CA ILE A 155 3.62 15.48 -11.51
C ILE A 155 3.55 14.19 -12.35
N ILE A 156 4.70 13.59 -12.64
CA ILE A 156 4.80 12.35 -13.43
C ILE A 156 5.11 11.17 -12.51
N ASP A 157 4.54 9.99 -12.80
CA ASP A 157 4.58 8.76 -11.99
C ASP A 157 5.94 8.01 -11.99
N LYS A 158 7.02 8.70 -12.34
CA LYS A 158 8.35 8.11 -12.57
C LYS A 158 9.45 9.17 -12.48
N ALA A 159 10.65 8.74 -12.09
CA ALA A 159 11.84 9.57 -12.09
C ALA A 159 12.18 10.07 -13.51
N TYR A 160 12.78 11.26 -13.58
CA TYR A 160 13.43 11.75 -14.78
C TYR A 160 14.77 11.00 -14.99
N GLU A 161 15.03 10.53 -16.20
CA GLU A 161 16.22 9.72 -16.52
C GLU A 161 17.01 10.31 -17.68
N ALA A 162 18.33 10.47 -17.51
CA ALA A 162 19.22 11.13 -18.48
C ALA A 162 19.08 10.64 -19.93
N SER A 163 18.93 9.33 -20.11
CA SER A 163 18.76 8.63 -21.39
C SER A 163 17.44 8.92 -22.11
N ASN A 164 16.40 9.36 -21.38
CA ASN A 164 15.06 9.62 -21.92
C ASN A 164 14.57 11.05 -21.62
N LEU A 165 15.41 11.90 -21.02
CA LEU A 165 14.99 13.15 -20.40
C LEU A 165 14.27 14.09 -21.37
N ASN A 166 14.81 14.27 -22.58
CA ASN A 166 14.22 15.17 -23.57
C ASN A 166 12.81 14.69 -23.98
N ASN A 167 12.61 13.38 -24.13
CA ASN A 167 11.29 12.81 -24.42
C ASN A 167 10.34 13.01 -23.24
N GLN A 168 10.80 12.84 -22.00
CA GLN A 168 9.98 13.12 -20.81
C GLN A 168 9.58 14.60 -20.75
N LEU A 169 10.50 15.53 -21.00
CA LEU A 169 10.21 16.97 -21.03
C LEU A 169 9.22 17.33 -22.17
N ASP A 170 9.35 16.72 -23.35
CA ASP A 170 8.42 16.93 -24.46
C ASP A 170 7.04 16.27 -24.20
N GLU A 171 6.98 15.10 -23.55
CA GLU A 171 5.74 14.48 -23.06
C GLU A 171 5.03 15.40 -22.06
N ARG A 172 5.78 15.95 -21.09
CA ARG A 172 5.29 16.93 -20.12
C ARG A 172 4.73 18.19 -20.79
N ALA A 173 5.50 18.79 -21.70
CA ALA A 173 5.07 19.97 -22.45
C ALA A 173 3.80 19.71 -23.25
N LYS A 174 3.72 18.59 -23.99
CA LYS A 174 2.51 18.18 -24.74
C LYS A 174 1.30 17.97 -23.83
N ALA A 175 1.47 17.32 -22.68
CA ALA A 175 0.39 17.07 -21.73
C ALA A 175 -0.21 18.38 -21.19
N VAL A 176 0.64 19.34 -20.79
CA VAL A 176 0.18 20.66 -20.33
C VAL A 176 -0.47 21.46 -21.46
N ILE A 177 0.17 21.52 -22.63
CA ILE A 177 -0.21 22.40 -23.75
C ILE A 177 -1.50 21.97 -24.47
N ASN A 178 -1.86 20.69 -24.42
CA ASN A 178 -3.09 20.15 -24.99
C ASN A 178 -4.21 19.95 -23.94
N ASN A 179 -3.98 20.30 -22.67
CA ASN A 179 -4.99 20.25 -21.62
C ASN A 179 -5.68 21.63 -21.47
N SER A 180 -7.00 21.66 -21.59
CA SER A 180 -7.82 22.87 -21.53
C SER A 180 -7.80 23.59 -20.17
N LYS A 181 -7.30 22.94 -19.10
CA LYS A 181 -7.01 23.60 -17.81
C LYS A 181 -5.88 24.62 -17.92
N HIS A 182 -4.89 24.38 -18.79
CA HIS A 182 -3.69 25.22 -18.89
C HIS A 182 -3.65 26.05 -20.18
N VAL A 183 -4.25 25.58 -21.28
CA VAL A 183 -4.28 26.30 -22.56
C VAL A 183 -5.67 26.13 -23.20
N LYS A 184 -6.58 27.10 -23.01
CA LYS A 184 -7.94 27.08 -23.56
C LYS A 184 -8.04 28.03 -24.75
N VAL A 185 -8.37 27.53 -25.94
CA VAL A 185 -8.67 28.36 -27.12
C VAL A 185 -10.15 28.66 -27.16
N ASN A 186 -10.50 29.88 -27.53
CA ASN A 186 -11.80 30.22 -28.05
C ASN A 186 -11.61 30.79 -29.47
N TYR A 187 -12.16 30.11 -30.46
CA TYR A 187 -12.01 30.49 -31.87
C TYR A 187 -12.97 31.62 -32.27
N ASP A 188 -14.11 31.74 -31.59
CA ASP A 188 -15.16 32.72 -31.91
C ASP A 188 -14.74 34.14 -31.52
N ASP A 189 -14.03 34.29 -30.38
CA ASP A 189 -13.51 35.58 -29.89
C ASP A 189 -12.02 35.82 -30.23
N LYS A 190 -11.39 34.90 -30.97
CA LYS A 190 -9.94 34.87 -31.27
C LYS A 190 -9.05 35.02 -30.03
N THR A 191 -9.38 34.39 -28.91
CA THR A 191 -8.55 34.42 -27.70
C THR A 191 -7.98 33.07 -27.31
N VAL A 192 -6.83 33.12 -26.64
CA VAL A 192 -6.27 31.97 -25.94
C VAL A 192 -6.02 32.33 -24.48
N HIS A 193 -6.62 31.57 -23.58
CA HIS A 193 -6.44 31.70 -22.15
C HIS A 193 -5.34 30.73 -21.70
N LEU A 194 -4.26 31.28 -21.16
CA LEU A 194 -3.05 30.57 -20.75
C LEU A 194 -2.93 30.52 -19.23
N ASN A 195 -2.39 29.43 -18.69
CA ASN A 195 -1.92 29.37 -17.30
C ASN A 195 -0.85 30.43 -17.04
N GLU A 196 -0.80 31.01 -15.83
CA GLU A 196 0.17 32.08 -15.49
C GLU A 196 1.64 31.65 -15.58
N ILE A 197 1.97 30.36 -15.67
CA ILE A 197 3.33 29.91 -15.98
C ILE A 197 3.88 30.56 -17.28
N PHE A 198 3.03 30.76 -18.29
CA PHE A 198 3.40 31.44 -19.54
C PHE A 198 3.60 32.96 -19.38
N LYS A 199 3.05 33.55 -18.32
CA LYS A 199 3.22 34.96 -17.93
C LYS A 199 4.52 35.15 -17.16
N TRP A 200 4.74 34.33 -16.12
CA TRP A 200 5.91 34.42 -15.23
C TRP A 200 7.21 34.11 -15.95
N TYR A 201 7.24 33.06 -16.77
CA TYR A 201 8.43 32.62 -17.50
C TYR A 201 8.40 33.00 -18.99
N LYS A 202 7.64 34.04 -19.37
CA LYS A 202 7.49 34.55 -20.74
C LYS A 202 8.82 34.63 -21.51
N ASN A 203 9.85 35.15 -20.86
CA ASN A 203 11.16 35.38 -21.47
C ASN A 203 11.83 34.09 -21.93
N ASP A 204 11.65 32.97 -21.23
CA ASP A 204 12.27 31.68 -21.58
C ASP A 204 11.61 31.09 -22.83
N PHE A 205 10.28 31.11 -22.89
CA PHE A 205 9.50 30.68 -24.05
C PHE A 205 9.78 31.54 -25.30
N VAL A 206 9.81 32.87 -25.12
CA VAL A 206 10.14 33.85 -26.17
C VAL A 206 11.58 33.66 -26.67
N LYS A 207 12.56 33.52 -25.77
CA LYS A 207 13.97 33.28 -26.17
C LYS A 207 14.14 32.01 -27.00
N LYS A 208 13.32 30.98 -26.76
CA LYS A 208 13.39 29.70 -27.49
C LYS A 208 12.75 29.75 -28.89
N LYS A 209 11.70 30.57 -29.10
CA LYS A 209 10.83 30.49 -30.30
C LYS A 209 10.28 31.82 -30.85
N GLY A 210 10.73 32.97 -30.35
CA GLY A 210 10.28 34.30 -30.77
C GLY A 210 8.95 34.76 -30.15
N SER A 211 8.00 33.85 -29.90
CA SER A 211 6.74 34.17 -29.21
C SER A 211 6.22 33.02 -28.34
N ILE A 212 5.29 33.31 -27.43
CA ILE A 212 4.60 32.30 -26.62
C ILE A 212 3.75 31.37 -27.51
N LEU A 213 3.02 31.92 -28.49
CA LEU A 213 2.19 31.11 -29.40
C LEU A 213 3.04 30.20 -30.28
N SER A 214 4.16 30.73 -30.81
CA SER A 214 5.13 29.96 -31.60
C SER A 214 5.81 28.86 -30.77
N PHE A 215 6.01 29.07 -29.45
CA PHE A 215 6.46 28.01 -28.54
C PHE A 215 5.38 26.93 -28.35
N ILE A 216 4.16 27.34 -28.01
CA ILE A 216 3.00 26.46 -27.80
C ILE A 216 2.70 25.61 -29.04
N ASN A 217 2.77 26.20 -30.23
CA ASN A 217 2.49 25.56 -31.52
C ASN A 217 3.49 24.47 -31.94
N GLN A 218 4.58 24.27 -31.21
CA GLN A 218 5.43 23.07 -31.37
C GLN A 218 4.80 21.81 -30.79
N TYR A 219 4.03 21.98 -29.71
CA TYR A 219 3.53 20.88 -28.88
C TYR A 219 2.03 20.65 -29.05
N ARG A 220 1.32 21.57 -29.72
CA ARG A 220 -0.11 21.44 -29.98
C ARG A 220 -0.46 20.51 -31.14
N ILE A 221 -1.54 19.78 -30.93
CA ILE A 221 -2.24 19.00 -31.98
C ILE A 221 -2.90 19.96 -32.98
N HIS A 222 -3.59 21.00 -32.50
CA HIS A 222 -4.20 22.05 -33.33
C HIS A 222 -3.50 23.38 -33.09
N LYS A 223 -2.83 23.91 -34.12
CA LYS A 223 -2.08 25.17 -34.02
C LYS A 223 -3.02 26.36 -33.81
N ILE A 224 -2.59 27.29 -32.97
CA ILE A 224 -3.24 28.60 -32.78
C ILE A 224 -2.72 29.53 -33.88
N PRO A 225 -3.59 30.27 -34.60
CA PRO A 225 -3.17 31.40 -35.42
C PRO A 225 -2.46 32.49 -34.59
N ASP A 226 -1.46 33.15 -35.16
CA ASP A 226 -0.64 34.14 -34.43
C ASP A 226 -1.39 35.47 -34.15
N ASP A 227 -2.59 35.69 -34.73
CA ASP A 227 -3.45 36.85 -34.46
C ASP A 227 -4.33 36.71 -33.21
N PHE A 228 -4.20 35.60 -32.46
CA PHE A 228 -5.00 35.36 -31.26
C PHE A 228 -4.52 36.16 -30.04
N THR A 229 -5.47 36.79 -29.34
CA THR A 229 -5.17 37.58 -28.13
C THR A 229 -4.93 36.66 -26.94
N ILE A 230 -3.76 36.77 -26.31
CA ILE A 230 -3.42 36.05 -25.08
C ILE A 230 -4.12 36.70 -23.87
N LYS A 231 -4.89 35.89 -23.15
CA LYS A 231 -5.41 36.16 -21.80
C LYS A 231 -4.79 35.16 -20.82
N TYR A 232 -4.85 35.44 -19.51
CA TYR A 232 -4.35 34.51 -18.49
C TYR A 232 -5.48 34.00 -17.58
N ILE A 233 -5.40 32.72 -17.22
CA ILE A 233 -6.27 32.05 -16.25
C ILE A 233 -5.67 32.27 -14.87
N THR A 234 -6.46 32.73 -13.90
CA THR A 234 -6.03 32.89 -12.49
C THR A 234 -5.45 31.58 -11.95
N TYR A 235 -4.24 31.63 -11.40
CA TYR A 235 -3.59 30.45 -10.85
C TYR A 235 -4.19 30.06 -9.49
N ASN A 236 -4.79 28.87 -9.42
CA ASN A 236 -5.24 28.29 -8.15
C ASN A 236 -4.04 27.71 -7.39
N TRP A 237 -3.75 28.32 -6.24
CA TRP A 237 -2.69 27.97 -5.29
C TRP A 237 -3.10 27.01 -4.18
N GLU A 238 -4.35 26.51 -4.17
CA GLU A 238 -4.72 25.38 -3.29
C GLU A 238 -3.76 24.19 -3.50
N LEU A 239 -3.46 23.46 -2.43
CA LEU A 239 -2.60 22.28 -2.46
C LEU A 239 -3.21 21.20 -3.38
N ASN A 240 -2.38 20.59 -4.23
CA ASN A 240 -2.77 19.52 -5.16
C ASN A 240 -3.01 18.16 -4.47
N ASP A 241 -3.53 18.17 -3.24
CA ASP A 241 -3.80 16.99 -2.43
C ASP A 241 -4.92 16.14 -3.04
N TYR A 242 -4.67 14.84 -3.18
CA TYR A 242 -5.67 13.84 -3.55
C TYR A 242 -6.88 13.84 -2.60
N ASN A 243 -6.65 14.03 -1.31
CA ASN A 243 -7.66 13.97 -0.24
C ASN A 243 -8.19 15.34 0.19
N SER A 244 -8.21 16.34 -0.72
CA SER A 244 -8.57 17.75 -0.44
C SER A 244 -10.01 18.02 0.07
N ASN A 245 -10.77 17.00 0.49
CA ASN A 245 -12.07 17.09 1.17
C ASN A 245 -12.13 16.32 2.51
N GLU A 246 -11.10 15.57 2.88
CA GLU A 246 -11.03 14.81 4.14
C GLU A 246 -10.10 15.54 5.11
N LYS A 247 -10.67 16.21 6.12
CA LYS A 247 -9.88 16.76 7.24
C LYS A 247 -9.20 15.60 7.95
N LEU A 248 -7.87 15.61 8.02
CA LEU A 248 -7.15 14.57 8.71
C LEU A 248 -7.39 14.66 10.21
N THR A 249 -8.02 13.63 10.74
CA THR A 249 -7.70 13.13 12.06
C THR A 249 -6.47 12.24 11.96
N GLU A 250 -5.53 12.35 12.90
CA GLU A 250 -4.52 11.31 13.08
C GLU A 250 -5.24 10.00 13.38
N HIS A 251 -5.26 9.10 12.40
CA HIS A 251 -5.79 7.76 12.60
C HIS A 251 -4.70 6.93 13.26
N SER A 252 -4.98 6.41 14.45
CA SER A 252 -4.17 5.39 15.11
C SER A 252 -3.73 4.29 14.15
N LEU A 253 -2.56 3.70 14.37
CA LEU A 253 -2.12 2.47 13.69
C LEU A 253 -3.20 1.37 13.69
N LEU A 254 -4.05 1.31 14.72
CA LEU A 254 -5.17 0.35 14.83
C LEU A 254 -6.29 0.60 13.79
N GLN A 255 -6.40 1.81 13.25
CA GLN A 255 -7.42 2.21 12.29
C GLN A 255 -6.95 2.03 10.83
N ALA A 256 -5.64 1.95 10.59
CA ALA A 256 -5.07 1.67 9.27
C ALA A 256 -5.14 0.18 8.88
N TYR A 257 -4.98 -0.73 9.86
CA TYR A 257 -5.02 -2.18 9.64
C TYR A 257 -6.43 -2.77 9.83
N THR A 258 -7.37 -2.35 8.98
CA THR A 258 -8.73 -2.91 8.97
C THR A 258 -8.80 -4.30 8.32
N PRO A 259 -9.84 -5.10 8.58
CA PRO A 259 -10.00 -6.43 7.98
C PRO A 259 -10.04 -6.41 6.44
N SER A 260 -10.51 -5.33 5.79
CA SER A 260 -10.43 -5.22 4.33
C SER A 260 -9.06 -4.80 3.80
N ALA A 261 -8.23 -4.11 4.59
CA ALA A 261 -6.97 -3.53 4.16
C ALA A 261 -6.01 -4.55 3.52
N LEU A 262 -5.24 -4.11 2.52
CA LEU A 262 -4.19 -4.91 1.89
C LEU A 262 -2.82 -4.38 2.26
N PHE A 263 -1.88 -5.30 2.40
CA PHE A 263 -0.48 -5.00 2.69
C PHE A 263 0.25 -4.54 1.42
N ASN A 264 1.05 -3.49 1.52
CA ASN A 264 1.86 -2.96 0.42
C ASN A 264 3.05 -3.86 0.10
N LYS A 265 3.71 -3.61 -1.04
CA LYS A 265 4.87 -4.41 -1.47
C LYS A 265 6.01 -4.37 -0.44
N GLY A 266 6.26 -5.49 0.22
CA GLY A 266 7.30 -5.63 1.24
C GLY A 266 6.77 -5.72 2.67
N GLU A 267 5.52 -5.33 2.90
CA GLU A 267 4.81 -5.58 4.14
C GLU A 267 4.35 -7.05 4.23
N TYR A 268 4.10 -7.51 5.45
CA TYR A 268 3.64 -8.86 5.73
C TYR A 268 2.73 -8.89 6.97
N GLU A 269 1.78 -9.81 6.98
CA GLU A 269 0.95 -10.13 8.14
C GLU A 269 1.31 -11.52 8.66
N LEU A 270 1.50 -11.64 9.97
CA LEU A 270 1.42 -12.92 10.67
C LEU A 270 0.22 -12.87 11.62
N LYS A 271 -0.86 -13.57 11.26
CA LYS A 271 -2.07 -13.68 12.05
C LYS A 271 -2.13 -15.05 12.72
N VAL A 272 -2.16 -15.06 14.04
CA VAL A 272 -2.34 -16.28 14.85
C VAL A 272 -3.65 -16.13 15.62
N PHE A 273 -4.60 -17.03 15.37
CA PHE A 273 -5.85 -17.10 16.11
C PHE A 273 -5.92 -18.43 16.87
N ASN A 274 -6.24 -18.35 18.16
CA ASN A 274 -6.29 -19.48 19.07
C ASN A 274 -7.70 -19.57 19.67
N ASN A 275 -8.32 -20.73 19.57
CA ASN A 275 -9.59 -21.04 20.21
C ASN A 275 -9.38 -22.23 21.16
N LEU A 276 -9.84 -22.08 22.40
CA LEU A 276 -9.93 -23.15 23.40
C LEU A 276 -11.41 -23.33 23.74
N TYR A 277 -11.92 -24.54 23.56
CA TYR A 277 -13.32 -24.91 23.76
C TYR A 277 -13.41 -26.15 24.64
N THR A 278 -14.40 -26.19 25.54
CA THR A 278 -14.68 -27.36 26.38
C THR A 278 -16.14 -27.75 26.26
N GLN A 279 -16.40 -29.06 26.25
CA GLN A 279 -17.75 -29.61 26.29
C GLN A 279 -17.83 -30.80 27.26
N THR A 280 -18.97 -30.92 27.93
CA THR A 280 -19.36 -32.07 28.77
C THR A 280 -20.58 -32.80 28.21
N ALA A 281 -21.22 -32.24 27.19
CA ALA A 281 -22.36 -32.79 26.46
C ALA A 281 -22.38 -32.21 25.04
N PHE A 282 -23.08 -32.88 24.14
CA PHE A 282 -23.40 -32.39 22.78
C PHE A 282 -24.83 -32.75 22.40
N PHE A 283 -25.35 -32.21 21.30
CA PHE A 283 -26.63 -32.64 20.73
C PHE A 283 -26.38 -33.54 19.52
N ASN A 284 -27.10 -34.66 19.42
CA ASN A 284 -27.05 -35.53 18.23
C ASN A 284 -27.91 -34.96 17.09
N ASP A 285 -27.86 -35.61 15.92
CA ASP A 285 -28.65 -35.21 14.74
C ASP A 285 -30.19 -35.26 14.96
N GLY A 286 -30.64 -35.91 16.04
CA GLY A 286 -32.04 -35.94 16.50
C GLY A 286 -32.42 -34.82 17.48
N ASN A 287 -31.54 -33.84 17.73
CA ASN A 287 -31.66 -32.83 18.79
C ASN A 287 -31.75 -33.39 20.23
N GLU A 288 -31.27 -34.61 20.46
CA GLU A 288 -31.19 -35.18 21.81
C GLU A 288 -29.85 -34.80 22.46
N LYS A 289 -29.90 -34.38 23.73
CA LYS A 289 -28.69 -34.06 24.51
C LYS A 289 -28.00 -35.35 24.97
N ILE A 290 -26.76 -35.54 24.53
CA ILE A 290 -25.88 -36.64 24.91
C ILE A 290 -24.84 -36.12 25.91
N ASP A 291 -24.92 -36.57 27.16
CA ASP A 291 -23.92 -36.30 28.20
C ASP A 291 -22.69 -37.20 28.05
N LEU A 292 -21.49 -36.62 28.05
CA LEU A 292 -20.24 -37.34 27.80
C LEU A 292 -19.69 -38.06 29.05
N ASN A 293 -20.13 -37.68 30.25
CA ASN A 293 -19.56 -38.11 31.55
C ASN A 293 -18.04 -37.89 31.70
N THR A 294 -17.48 -37.05 30.83
CA THR A 294 -16.08 -36.63 30.74
C THR A 294 -16.06 -35.16 30.27
N ILE A 295 -14.91 -34.51 30.31
CA ILE A 295 -14.69 -33.23 29.65
C ILE A 295 -13.83 -33.42 28.40
N SER A 296 -14.35 -33.03 27.24
CA SER A 296 -13.57 -32.93 26.01
C SER A 296 -13.11 -31.48 25.84
N THR A 297 -11.80 -31.28 25.87
CA THR A 297 -11.15 -30.00 25.59
C THR A 297 -10.60 -30.02 24.17
N PHE A 298 -10.96 -29.02 23.37
CA PHE A 298 -10.49 -28.82 22.01
C PHE A 298 -9.71 -27.52 21.92
N PHE A 299 -8.60 -27.55 21.19
CA PHE A 299 -7.82 -26.37 20.86
C PHE A 299 -7.58 -26.31 19.35
N THR A 300 -7.83 -25.15 18.76
CA THR A 300 -7.49 -24.87 17.36
C THR A 300 -6.61 -23.63 17.32
N SER A 301 -5.42 -23.75 16.72
CA SER A 301 -4.54 -22.65 16.39
C SER A 301 -4.42 -22.55 14.88
N SER A 302 -4.98 -21.47 14.30
CA SER A 302 -4.84 -21.15 12.88
C SER A 302 -3.77 -20.09 12.70
N VAL A 303 -2.72 -20.41 11.96
CA VAL A 303 -1.61 -19.52 11.64
C VAL A 303 -1.68 -19.17 10.15
N SER A 304 -1.86 -17.88 9.87
CA SER A 304 -1.95 -17.31 8.53
C SER A 304 -0.81 -16.33 8.30
N PHE A 305 -0.06 -16.53 7.22
CA PHE A 305 0.94 -15.58 6.73
C PHE A 305 0.46 -14.97 5.40
N LEU A 306 0.55 -13.65 5.27
CA LEU A 306 0.33 -12.91 4.02
C LEU A 306 1.53 -12.02 3.71
N TYR A 307 1.88 -11.89 2.44
CA TYR A 307 2.90 -10.98 1.92
C TYR A 307 2.29 -10.04 0.88
N GLY A 308 2.61 -8.75 0.97
CA GLY A 308 2.15 -7.74 0.03
C GLY A 308 2.88 -7.77 -1.31
N TYR A 309 2.12 -7.82 -2.40
CA TYR A 309 2.59 -7.90 -3.78
C TYR A 309 2.04 -6.70 -4.59
N PRO A 310 2.70 -6.25 -5.68
CA PRO A 310 2.18 -5.20 -6.55
C PRO A 310 0.74 -5.42 -7.03
N ASN A 311 0.07 -4.31 -7.37
CA ASN A 311 -1.28 -4.26 -7.96
C ASN A 311 -2.40 -4.75 -7.03
N LYS A 312 -2.39 -4.33 -5.75
CA LYS A 312 -3.43 -4.66 -4.74
C LYS A 312 -3.65 -6.17 -4.62
N LEU A 313 -2.56 -6.91 -4.45
CA LEU A 313 -2.56 -8.35 -4.29
C LEU A 313 -1.73 -8.74 -3.06
N ASN A 314 -2.24 -9.62 -2.22
CA ASN A 314 -1.48 -10.28 -1.17
C ASN A 314 -1.55 -11.79 -1.39
N ILE A 315 -0.42 -12.47 -1.21
CA ILE A 315 -0.28 -13.92 -1.38
C ILE A 315 0.28 -14.52 -0.10
N GLY A 316 -0.09 -15.76 0.20
CA GLY A 316 0.23 -16.33 1.50
C GLY A 316 -0.12 -17.80 1.65
N VAL A 317 -0.05 -18.24 2.90
CA VAL A 317 -0.32 -19.62 3.33
C VAL A 317 -1.00 -19.59 4.68
N GLU A 318 -1.94 -20.51 4.90
CA GLU A 318 -2.55 -20.74 6.20
C GLU A 318 -2.43 -22.21 6.59
N PHE A 319 -2.19 -22.48 7.88
CA PHE A 319 -2.17 -23.84 8.41
C PHE A 319 -2.80 -23.91 9.80
N TRP A 320 -3.44 -25.05 10.10
CA TRP A 320 -4.24 -25.25 11.30
C TRP A 320 -3.67 -26.38 12.17
N ILE A 321 -3.16 -26.04 13.34
CA ILE A 321 -2.84 -27.00 14.40
C ILE A 321 -4.12 -27.25 15.19
N LYS A 322 -4.48 -28.51 15.40
CA LYS A 322 -5.58 -28.91 16.27
C LYS A 322 -5.09 -29.86 17.34
N SER A 323 -5.62 -29.69 18.54
CA SER A 323 -5.39 -30.58 19.67
C SER A 323 -6.72 -30.92 20.34
N VAL A 324 -6.84 -32.15 20.82
CA VAL A 324 -7.96 -32.62 21.64
C VAL A 324 -7.40 -33.32 22.88
N ARG A 325 -8.11 -33.20 23.99
CA ARG A 325 -7.84 -33.94 25.22
C ARG A 325 -9.16 -34.26 25.92
N ASN A 326 -9.35 -35.53 26.26
CA ASN A 326 -10.50 -36.02 27.01
C ASN A 326 -10.04 -36.40 28.43
N ASP A 327 -10.59 -35.75 29.45
CA ASP A 327 -10.28 -36.02 30.87
C ASP A 327 -11.58 -36.25 31.68
N TYR A 328 -11.43 -36.60 32.95
CA TYR A 328 -12.57 -36.77 33.87
C TYR A 328 -13.31 -35.45 34.12
N THR A 329 -14.62 -35.53 34.39
CA THR A 329 -15.46 -34.36 34.73
C THR A 329 -14.86 -33.56 35.89
N GLY A 330 -14.79 -32.24 35.73
CA GLY A 330 -14.14 -31.33 36.71
C GLY A 330 -12.63 -31.15 36.51
N SER A 331 -12.00 -31.83 35.54
CA SER A 331 -10.61 -31.59 35.19
C SER A 331 -10.38 -30.21 34.58
N SER A 332 -9.20 -29.65 34.82
CA SER A 332 -8.72 -28.43 34.16
C SER A 332 -8.52 -28.64 32.65
N PRO A 333 -8.80 -27.65 31.78
CA PRO A 333 -8.52 -27.75 30.34
C PRO A 333 -7.06 -27.50 29.97
N PHE A 334 -6.29 -26.83 30.85
CA PHE A 334 -4.89 -26.44 30.57
C PHE A 334 -3.90 -27.60 30.31
N PRO A 335 -4.05 -28.83 30.85
CA PRO A 335 -3.22 -29.98 30.50
C PRO A 335 -3.24 -30.42 29.03
N LEU A 336 -4.12 -29.84 28.20
CA LEU A 336 -4.05 -29.96 26.74
C LEU A 336 -2.76 -29.34 26.19
N PHE A 337 -2.26 -28.25 26.78
CA PHE A 337 -1.06 -27.53 26.30
C PHE A 337 0.26 -28.29 26.52
N ASN A 338 0.22 -29.47 27.14
CA ASN A 338 1.33 -30.42 27.13
C ASN A 338 1.49 -31.10 25.75
N PHE A 339 0.50 -30.98 24.86
CA PHE A 339 0.46 -31.51 23.50
C PHE A 339 0.75 -33.02 23.36
N GLU A 340 0.57 -33.79 24.44
CA GLU A 340 0.80 -35.23 24.45
C GLU A 340 -0.11 -35.96 23.45
N SER A 341 0.46 -36.92 22.72
CA SER A 341 -0.30 -37.83 21.85
C SER A 341 -0.34 -39.22 22.49
N LYS A 342 -1.42 -39.48 23.25
CA LYS A 342 -1.69 -40.70 24.03
C LYS A 342 -3.15 -41.13 23.80
N SER A 343 -3.61 -42.22 24.41
CA SER A 343 -5.00 -42.73 24.27
C SER A 343 -6.10 -41.69 24.56
N PHE A 344 -5.80 -40.66 25.38
CA PHE A 344 -6.77 -39.65 25.81
C PHE A 344 -6.53 -38.25 25.21
N GLY A 345 -5.52 -38.06 24.37
CA GLY A 345 -5.19 -36.75 23.82
C GLY A 345 -4.32 -36.83 22.57
N ARG A 346 -4.48 -35.86 21.66
CA ARG A 346 -3.85 -35.91 20.34
C ARG A 346 -3.66 -34.52 19.79
N THR A 347 -2.46 -34.23 19.25
CA THR A 347 -2.14 -32.97 18.60
C THR A 347 -1.64 -33.22 17.18
N VAL A 348 -2.17 -32.49 16.20
CA VAL A 348 -1.89 -32.68 14.77
C VAL A 348 -1.87 -31.36 14.01
N LEU A 349 -0.99 -31.27 13.01
CA LEU A 349 -1.13 -30.30 11.94
C LEU A 349 -2.24 -30.82 11.00
N SER A 350 -3.45 -30.26 11.16
CA SER A 350 -4.65 -30.78 10.52
C SER A 350 -4.75 -30.38 9.05
N HIS A 351 -4.57 -29.08 8.77
CA HIS A 351 -4.74 -28.50 7.44
C HIS A 351 -3.60 -27.54 7.06
N ILE A 352 -3.34 -27.40 5.76
CA ILE A 352 -2.45 -26.37 5.18
C ILE A 352 -2.97 -25.95 3.80
N GLY A 353 -2.87 -24.67 3.42
CA GLY A 353 -3.41 -24.20 2.15
C GLY A 353 -2.88 -22.85 1.68
N PRO A 354 -2.85 -22.59 0.36
CA PRO A 354 -2.58 -21.26 -0.16
C PRO A 354 -3.70 -20.28 0.25
N LYS A 355 -3.31 -19.03 0.49
CA LYS A 355 -4.20 -17.89 0.70
C LYS A 355 -3.87 -16.79 -0.31
N ILE A 356 -4.91 -16.13 -0.82
CA ILE A 356 -4.81 -14.95 -1.67
C ILE A 356 -5.79 -13.89 -1.16
N LYS A 357 -5.41 -12.61 -1.19
CA LYS A 357 -6.29 -11.47 -0.91
C LYS A 357 -6.10 -10.38 -1.95
N PHE A 358 -7.17 -9.82 -2.49
CA PHE A 358 -7.11 -8.80 -3.54
C PHE A 358 -8.27 -7.80 -3.42
N ALA A 359 -8.08 -6.56 -3.88
CA ALA A 359 -9.13 -5.54 -3.91
C ALA A 359 -9.50 -5.21 -5.38
N PRO A 360 -10.54 -5.84 -5.95
CA PRO A 360 -10.85 -5.71 -7.38
C PRO A 360 -11.59 -4.41 -7.75
N PHE A 361 -12.16 -3.69 -6.77
CA PHE A 361 -12.97 -2.50 -7.01
C PHE A 361 -12.13 -1.22 -6.91
N ASN A 362 -12.16 -0.40 -7.96
CA ASN A 362 -11.36 0.83 -8.05
C ASN A 362 -12.20 2.13 -8.04
N LYS A 363 -13.55 2.03 -7.97
CA LYS A 363 -14.48 3.17 -7.98
C LYS A 363 -15.73 2.87 -7.15
N GLY A 364 -16.44 3.92 -6.74
CA GLY A 364 -17.72 3.83 -6.04
C GLY A 364 -17.62 3.33 -4.59
N LEU A 365 -18.77 2.99 -4.00
CA LEU A 365 -18.92 2.60 -2.60
C LEU A 365 -18.02 1.42 -2.21
N LEU A 366 -17.80 0.49 -3.13
CA LEU A 366 -17.01 -0.73 -2.91
C LEU A 366 -15.49 -0.54 -3.02
N ARG A 367 -14.96 0.69 -3.20
CA ARG A 367 -13.49 0.91 -3.34
C ARG A 367 -12.66 0.43 -2.14
N LYS A 368 -13.27 0.32 -0.95
CA LYS A 368 -12.68 -0.22 0.29
C LYS A 368 -12.94 -1.73 0.46
N ALA A 369 -13.59 -2.41 -0.49
CA ALA A 369 -13.85 -3.84 -0.37
C ALA A 369 -12.67 -4.68 -0.87
N SER A 370 -12.41 -5.80 -0.20
CA SER A 370 -11.45 -6.82 -0.64
C SER A 370 -12.01 -8.23 -0.53
N ILE A 371 -11.42 -9.14 -1.29
CA ILE A 371 -11.79 -10.55 -1.33
C ILE A 371 -10.57 -11.35 -0.89
N GLN A 372 -10.75 -12.25 0.06
CA GLN A 372 -9.77 -13.25 0.47
C GLN A 372 -10.27 -14.65 0.14
N SER A 373 -9.44 -15.45 -0.51
CA SER A 373 -9.72 -16.86 -0.79
C SER A 373 -8.63 -17.74 -0.18
N THR A 374 -9.02 -18.79 0.52
CA THR A 374 -8.12 -19.76 1.17
C THR A 374 -8.59 -21.17 0.84
N PHE A 375 -7.69 -22.03 0.36
CA PHE A 375 -8.02 -23.42 0.03
C PHE A 375 -7.21 -24.38 0.92
N LEU A 376 -7.84 -24.89 1.98
CA LEU A 376 -7.19 -25.72 2.99
C LEU A 376 -7.25 -27.23 2.65
N ILE A 377 -6.04 -27.76 2.58
CA ILE A 377 -5.53 -29.13 2.52
C ILE A 377 -5.66 -30.05 3.75
N PRO A 378 -6.60 -31.00 3.92
CA PRO A 378 -6.52 -31.96 5.02
C PRO A 378 -5.28 -32.87 4.85
N ILE A 379 -4.25 -32.67 5.67
CA ILE A 379 -2.95 -33.38 5.55
C ILE A 379 -2.73 -34.43 6.62
N ALA A 380 -3.31 -34.28 7.80
CA ALA A 380 -3.38 -35.37 8.78
C ALA A 380 -4.27 -36.51 8.26
N ARG A 381 -4.01 -37.74 8.72
CA ARG A 381 -4.87 -38.92 8.49
C ARG A 381 -5.76 -39.15 9.70
N ASP A 382 -6.94 -39.73 9.47
CA ASP A 382 -7.86 -40.19 10.52
C ASP A 382 -8.15 -39.11 11.57
N LEU A 383 -8.50 -37.88 11.15
CA LEU A 383 -8.82 -36.82 12.12
C LEU A 383 -10.09 -37.14 12.94
N GLU A 384 -10.97 -37.96 12.38
CA GLU A 384 -12.26 -38.35 12.98
C GLU A 384 -12.12 -39.44 14.06
N GLY A 385 -11.02 -40.22 14.07
CA GLY A 385 -10.68 -41.09 15.20
C GLY A 385 -11.14 -42.56 15.06
N THR A 386 -11.14 -43.10 13.85
CA THR A 386 -11.63 -44.45 13.52
C THR A 386 -10.88 -45.60 14.21
N ASN A 387 -9.63 -45.39 14.66
CA ASN A 387 -8.79 -46.41 15.29
C ASN A 387 -8.50 -46.15 16.78
N ASN A 388 -9.53 -46.17 17.64
CA ASN A 388 -9.42 -45.90 19.09
C ASN A 388 -8.66 -44.59 19.44
N SER A 389 -8.64 -43.63 18.52
CA SER A 389 -8.02 -42.32 18.70
C SER A 389 -9.12 -41.28 18.96
N PRO A 390 -8.90 -40.27 19.81
CA PRO A 390 -9.91 -39.24 20.02
C PRO A 390 -10.15 -38.44 18.73
N PHE A 391 -11.43 -38.12 18.47
CA PHE A 391 -11.86 -37.22 17.41
C PHE A 391 -11.18 -35.85 17.60
N VAL A 392 -10.53 -35.35 16.55
CA VAL A 392 -9.88 -34.02 16.53
C VAL A 392 -10.69 -33.03 15.70
N ALA A 393 -11.16 -33.48 14.53
CA ALA A 393 -11.97 -32.74 13.58
C ALA A 393 -12.45 -33.67 12.47
N TYR A 394 -13.44 -33.21 11.69
CA TYR A 394 -13.67 -33.72 10.33
C TYR A 394 -12.45 -33.41 9.44
N ASP A 395 -12.22 -34.21 8.38
CA ASP A 395 -11.09 -34.02 7.44
C ASP A 395 -11.43 -33.58 6.00
N PRO A 396 -12.38 -32.64 5.77
CA PRO A 396 -12.71 -32.16 4.43
C PRO A 396 -11.63 -31.24 3.84
N PHE A 397 -11.63 -31.10 2.52
CA PHE A 397 -11.07 -29.91 1.88
C PHE A 397 -11.95 -28.71 2.22
N ILE A 398 -11.36 -27.57 2.60
CA ILE A 398 -12.11 -26.37 3.00
C ILE A 398 -11.76 -25.22 2.06
N PHE A 399 -12.73 -24.75 1.27
CA PHE A 399 -12.58 -23.55 0.46
C PHE A 399 -13.32 -22.38 1.10
N LEU A 400 -12.56 -21.44 1.63
CA LEU A 400 -13.04 -20.23 2.30
C LEU A 400 -12.95 -19.07 1.33
N ASN A 401 -14.07 -18.43 1.01
CA ASN A 401 -14.10 -17.15 0.28
C ASN A 401 -14.72 -16.10 1.19
N GLN A 402 -14.02 -15.01 1.44
CA GLN A 402 -14.39 -13.98 2.41
C GLN A 402 -14.38 -12.63 1.70
N PHE A 403 -15.54 -11.98 1.62
CA PHE A 403 -15.70 -10.61 1.18
C PHE A 403 -15.64 -9.70 2.41
N TYR A 404 -14.65 -8.81 2.44
CA TYR A 404 -14.48 -7.82 3.48
C TYR A 404 -14.86 -6.44 2.96
N TYR A 405 -15.59 -5.69 3.77
CA TYR A 405 -15.82 -4.27 3.54
C TYR A 405 -15.83 -3.53 4.87
N ASP A 406 -15.05 -2.46 4.96
CA ASP A 406 -15.14 -1.49 6.03
C ASP A 406 -15.27 -0.06 5.52
N THR A 407 -15.94 0.75 6.33
CA THR A 407 -16.06 2.19 6.12
C THR A 407 -15.96 2.90 7.47
N GLU A 408 -15.39 4.08 7.43
CA GLU A 408 -15.52 5.02 8.52
C GLU A 408 -16.95 5.58 8.52
N ILE A 409 -17.52 5.75 9.71
CA ILE A 409 -18.77 6.49 9.94
C ILE A 409 -18.42 7.90 10.44
N THR A 410 -17.44 7.98 11.35
CA THR A 410 -16.84 9.21 11.89
C THR A 410 -15.41 8.90 12.34
N SER A 411 -14.61 9.92 12.65
CA SER A 411 -13.23 9.76 13.16
C SER A 411 -13.08 8.97 14.46
N LYS A 412 -14.18 8.61 15.13
CA LYS A 412 -14.19 7.72 16.31
C LYS A 412 -14.98 6.43 16.11
N PHE A 413 -15.62 6.22 14.95
CA PHE A 413 -16.47 5.06 14.69
C PHE A 413 -16.28 4.51 13.28
N SER A 414 -15.96 3.23 13.19
CA SER A 414 -15.90 2.48 11.92
C SER A 414 -16.86 1.30 11.93
N PHE A 415 -17.39 0.99 10.75
CA PHE A 415 -18.17 -0.20 10.48
C PHE A 415 -17.32 -1.19 9.69
N PHE A 416 -17.38 -2.46 10.08
CA PHE A 416 -16.73 -3.58 9.39
C PHE A 416 -17.78 -4.67 9.14
N SER A 417 -17.76 -5.23 7.93
CA SER A 417 -18.53 -6.39 7.52
C SER A 417 -17.65 -7.46 6.87
N GLU A 418 -17.90 -8.72 7.23
CA GLU A 418 -17.42 -9.92 6.54
C GLU A 418 -18.64 -10.69 6.04
N ILE A 419 -18.68 -11.02 4.75
CA ILE A 419 -19.61 -12.03 4.20
C ILE A 419 -18.74 -13.13 3.64
N ALA A 420 -18.86 -14.35 4.16
CA ALA A 420 -18.07 -15.47 3.69
C ALA A 420 -18.93 -16.62 3.15
N ALA A 421 -18.35 -17.37 2.23
CA ALA A 421 -18.88 -18.59 1.65
C ALA A 421 -17.85 -19.71 1.90
N TRP A 422 -18.19 -20.63 2.78
CA TRP A 422 -17.35 -21.73 3.21
C TRP A 422 -17.89 -23.02 2.58
N TYR A 423 -17.07 -23.66 1.74
CA TYR A 423 -17.38 -24.96 1.16
C TYR A 423 -16.51 -26.01 1.82
N ARG A 424 -17.13 -26.98 2.50
CA ARG A 424 -16.46 -28.20 2.96
C ARG A 424 -16.76 -29.31 1.95
N ILE A 425 -15.71 -29.90 1.40
CA ILE A 425 -15.80 -30.99 0.43
C ILE A 425 -15.20 -32.24 1.08
N ASP A 426 -15.97 -33.32 1.14
CA ASP A 426 -15.55 -34.57 1.78
C ASP A 426 -14.29 -35.13 1.11
N ARG A 427 -13.40 -35.73 1.91
CA ARG A 427 -12.10 -36.19 1.43
C ARG A 427 -12.17 -37.26 0.34
N ASN A 428 -13.28 -37.98 0.28
CA ASN A 428 -13.55 -39.05 -0.68
C ASN A 428 -14.34 -38.59 -1.90
N PHE A 429 -14.70 -37.30 -1.98
CA PHE A 429 -15.49 -36.68 -3.05
C PHE A 429 -16.82 -37.41 -3.34
N ASN A 430 -17.43 -38.05 -2.34
CA ASN A 430 -18.69 -38.77 -2.47
C ASN A 430 -19.93 -37.91 -2.15
N GLY A 431 -19.74 -36.68 -1.67
CA GLY A 431 -20.77 -35.68 -1.42
C GLY A 431 -21.55 -35.84 -0.10
N LYS A 432 -21.45 -36.97 0.61
CA LYS A 432 -22.27 -37.26 1.80
C LYS A 432 -22.02 -36.34 2.99
N SER A 433 -20.79 -35.84 3.10
CA SER A 433 -20.36 -34.95 4.20
C SER A 433 -20.02 -33.54 3.72
N ASN A 434 -20.41 -33.19 2.49
CA ASN A 434 -20.27 -31.83 1.99
C ASN A 434 -21.17 -30.88 2.81
N ARG A 435 -20.68 -29.67 3.07
CA ARG A 435 -21.44 -28.62 3.77
C ARG A 435 -21.17 -27.27 3.15
N PHE A 436 -22.20 -26.43 3.08
CA PHE A 436 -22.06 -25.03 2.76
C PHE A 436 -22.43 -24.17 3.97
N GLU A 437 -21.55 -23.24 4.33
CA GLU A 437 -21.79 -22.31 5.43
C GLU A 437 -21.64 -20.87 4.90
N LEU A 438 -22.60 -20.00 5.20
CA LEU A 438 -22.59 -18.60 4.82
C LEU A 438 -22.51 -17.69 6.07
N PRO A 439 -21.36 -17.62 6.77
CA PRO A 439 -21.23 -16.73 7.91
C PRO A 439 -21.15 -15.27 7.46
N VAL A 440 -22.03 -14.45 8.04
CA VAL A 440 -22.07 -12.99 7.93
C VAL A 440 -21.72 -12.41 9.28
N LYS A 441 -20.72 -11.55 9.32
CA LYS A 441 -20.27 -10.89 10.55
C LYS A 441 -20.31 -9.38 10.38
N LEU A 442 -20.88 -8.70 11.36
CA LEU A 442 -21.06 -7.25 11.37
C LEU A 442 -20.47 -6.69 12.66
N PHE A 443 -19.64 -5.66 12.52
CA PHE A 443 -18.89 -5.06 13.62
C PHE A 443 -19.02 -3.54 13.58
N ILE A 444 -19.21 -2.95 14.76
CA ILE A 444 -19.07 -1.51 14.96
C ILE A 444 -17.92 -1.32 15.95
N SER A 445 -16.89 -0.60 15.51
CA SER A 445 -15.69 -0.29 16.29
C SER A 445 -15.75 1.16 16.74
N TRP A 446 -15.54 1.39 18.03
CA TRP A 446 -15.34 2.69 18.65
C TRP A 446 -13.88 2.85 19.07
N TYR A 447 -13.31 4.01 18.77
CA TYR A 447 -11.92 4.38 19.09
C TYR A 447 -11.92 5.48 20.17
N PRO A 448 -12.01 5.13 21.47
CA PRO A 448 -11.93 6.10 22.56
C PRO A 448 -10.57 6.82 22.64
N THR A 449 -9.48 6.11 22.30
CA THR A 449 -8.09 6.62 22.27
C THR A 449 -7.30 5.94 21.16
N ASP A 450 -6.11 6.45 20.85
CA ASP A 450 -5.26 5.92 19.78
C ASP A 450 -4.58 4.58 20.10
N MET A 451 -4.80 4.02 21.30
CA MET A 451 -4.29 2.70 21.68
C MET A 451 -5.39 1.72 22.11
N LEU A 452 -6.66 2.14 22.11
CA LEU A 452 -7.79 1.33 22.56
C LEU A 452 -8.90 1.32 21.51
N THR A 453 -9.27 0.12 21.06
CA THR A 453 -10.49 -0.10 20.26
C THR A 453 -11.48 -0.90 21.11
N ILE A 454 -12.71 -0.43 21.19
CA ILE A 454 -13.84 -1.17 21.77
C ILE A 454 -14.78 -1.49 20.63
N TYR A 455 -15.09 -2.75 20.39
CA TYR A 455 -15.99 -3.14 19.30
C TYR A 455 -17.16 -3.99 19.80
N ALA A 456 -18.29 -3.87 19.11
CA ALA A 456 -19.42 -4.78 19.24
C ALA A 456 -19.53 -5.60 17.95
N SER A 457 -19.67 -6.92 18.08
CA SER A 457 -19.70 -7.87 16.97
C SER A 457 -20.95 -8.74 17.01
N ASN A 458 -21.59 -8.94 15.86
CA ASN A 458 -22.60 -9.98 15.67
C ASN A 458 -22.14 -10.90 14.53
N GLU A 459 -22.34 -12.20 14.70
CA GLU A 459 -22.06 -13.23 13.69
C GLU A 459 -23.29 -14.12 13.51
N PHE A 460 -23.71 -14.29 12.25
CA PHE A 460 -24.84 -15.12 11.85
C PHE A 460 -24.31 -16.14 10.84
N ALA A 461 -24.42 -17.44 11.12
CA ALA A 461 -23.99 -18.49 10.22
C ALA A 461 -25.17 -19.39 9.84
N TYR A 462 -25.62 -19.27 8.58
CA TYR A 462 -26.53 -20.25 7.98
C TYR A 462 -25.72 -21.43 7.45
N GLN A 463 -26.22 -22.65 7.66
CA GLN A 463 -25.61 -23.89 7.20
C GLN A 463 -26.62 -24.67 6.35
N TRP A 464 -26.17 -25.20 5.21
CA TRP A 464 -26.93 -26.01 4.25
C TRP A 464 -26.15 -27.29 3.90
#